data_AF-A0AAW0QPD9-F1
#
_entry.id   AF-A0AAW0QPD9-F1
#
_cell.length_a   1.000
_cell.length_b   1.000
_cell.length_c   1.000
_cell.angle_alpha   90.00
_cell.angle_beta   90.00
_cell.angle_gamma   90.00
#
_symmetry.space_group_name_H-M   'P 1'
#
loop_
_entity.id
_entity.type
_entity.pdbx_description
1 polymer ?
#
loop_
_entity_poly.entity_id
_entity_poly.type
_entity_poly.pdbx_seq_one_letter_code
_entity_poly.pdbx_strand_id
1 'polypeptide(L)'
;MSLSYTQAGHAPSSPMVEMTKDSEDRLTISVSLRQDPLSVTLDGTAIFSLAISLILGLHLLQPFVIVLLIGLVPVALFIRNDFYNYLKLGPGGTPANIQGYLRINWFKLWALRDPLEPPREDPTLEPAEGLLGRSPLPYRCGPRPTVVGIAPQRQVDQQGSKECYLRLRKILQQHSDKNIENIGVGTSCFEKHGMGLFARYPFNNTCQGEICHVHNTDFAMHMNLHPSDLKEVLKKGWGQRHPLACETWLRMPVPRQFALVYAPRNMEELKIVCKIIEAAGWWVMAKEYEIDTLQDA
;
A
#
# COMPACT_ATOMS: atom_id res chain seq x y z
N MET A 1 67.32 47.67 19.33
CA MET A 1 66.52 47.22 20.48
C MET A 1 65.06 47.45 20.12
N SER A 2 64.42 46.45 19.52
CA SER A 2 62.99 46.49 19.19
C SER A 2 62.50 45.05 19.03
N LEU A 3 61.38 44.78 19.67
CA LEU A 3 60.84 43.46 20.01
C LEU A 3 60.13 42.82 18.82
N SER A 4 60.35 41.51 18.69
CA SER A 4 59.64 40.58 17.82
C SER A 4 58.23 40.28 18.36
N TYR A 5 57.23 40.36 17.49
CA TYR A 5 55.90 39.77 17.68
C TYR A 5 55.70 38.69 16.63
N THR A 6 55.55 37.45 17.10
CA THR A 6 55.24 36.27 16.30
C THR A 6 53.72 36.14 16.18
N GLN A 7 53.18 36.14 14.96
CA GLN A 7 51.76 35.85 14.72
C GLN A 7 51.62 34.44 14.17
N ALA A 8 50.86 33.62 14.89
CA ALA A 8 50.61 32.21 14.61
C ALA A 8 49.70 32.01 13.40
N GLY A 9 50.00 30.99 12.60
CA GLY A 9 49.31 30.64 11.36
C GLY A 9 47.85 30.22 11.56
N HIS A 10 47.00 30.67 10.65
CA HIS A 10 45.66 30.13 10.41
C HIS A 10 45.77 28.89 9.50
N ALA A 11 45.36 27.74 10.01
CA ALA A 11 45.02 26.57 9.19
C ALA A 11 43.53 26.62 8.82
N PRO A 12 43.12 26.25 7.61
CA PRO A 12 41.70 26.20 7.25
C PRO A 12 41.04 24.97 7.87
N SER A 13 40.02 25.21 8.70
CA SER A 13 39.14 24.18 9.25
C SER A 13 38.30 23.54 8.13
N SER A 14 38.38 22.22 8.00
CA SER A 14 37.42 21.43 7.21
C SER A 14 36.00 21.60 7.74
N PRO A 15 34.97 21.73 6.89
CA PRO A 15 33.62 21.65 7.36
C PRO A 15 33.31 20.18 7.68
N MET A 16 33.13 19.90 8.97
CA MET A 16 32.46 18.69 9.42
C MET A 16 31.06 18.69 8.81
N VAL A 17 30.78 17.69 7.97
CA VAL A 17 29.44 17.40 7.49
C VAL A 17 28.60 17.06 8.71
N GLU A 18 27.78 18.03 9.11
CA GLU A 18 26.76 17.91 10.13
C GLU A 18 25.77 16.85 9.66
N MET A 19 25.93 15.64 10.19
CA MET A 19 25.05 14.51 9.92
C MET A 19 23.69 14.85 10.52
N THR A 20 22.79 15.33 9.66
CA THR A 20 21.45 15.77 10.02
C THR A 20 20.72 14.65 10.75
N LYS A 21 20.31 14.98 11.96
CA LYS A 21 19.61 14.14 12.93
C LYS A 21 18.13 14.03 12.58
N ASP A 22 17.82 13.82 11.31
CA ASP A 22 16.48 13.88 10.74
C ASP A 22 16.20 12.62 9.90
N SER A 23 16.03 11.48 10.58
CA SER A 23 15.37 10.28 10.03
C SER A 23 15.11 9.21 11.10
N GLU A 24 14.88 9.63 12.35
CA GLU A 24 14.02 8.84 13.25
C GLU A 24 12.57 9.07 12.86
N ASP A 25 12.23 8.63 11.65
CA ASP A 25 10.85 8.46 11.23
C ASP A 25 10.23 7.54 12.28
N ARG A 26 9.28 8.07 13.06
CA ARG A 26 8.57 7.34 14.13
C ARG A 26 7.95 6.10 13.51
N LEU A 27 8.72 5.00 13.53
CA LEU A 27 8.32 3.64 13.19
C LEU A 27 7.24 3.26 14.19
N THR A 28 6.03 3.67 13.83
CA THR A 28 4.84 3.48 14.65
C THR A 28 4.69 1.98 14.79
N ILE A 29 4.67 1.54 16.04
CA ILE A 29 4.57 0.15 16.48
C ILE A 29 3.61 -0.61 15.56
N SER A 30 4.00 -1.82 15.14
CA SER A 30 3.19 -2.75 14.35
C SER A 30 1.91 -3.10 15.11
N VAL A 31 0.92 -2.22 15.04
CA VAL A 31 -0.43 -2.50 15.49
C VAL A 31 -0.98 -3.49 14.47
N SER A 32 -1.39 -4.66 14.93
CA SER A 32 -2.15 -5.59 14.11
C SER A 32 -3.39 -4.87 13.56
N LEU A 33 -3.36 -4.51 12.29
CA LEU A 33 -4.49 -3.88 11.60
C LEU A 33 -5.66 -4.88 11.63
N ARG A 34 -6.66 -4.61 12.46
CA ARG A 34 -7.84 -5.46 12.61
C ARG A 34 -9.08 -4.75 12.09
N GLN A 35 -9.92 -5.50 11.38
CA GLN A 35 -11.26 -5.07 11.00
C GLN A 35 -12.25 -5.69 11.98
N ASP A 36 -13.12 -4.87 12.58
CA ASP A 36 -14.08 -5.35 13.55
C ASP A 36 -15.40 -5.69 12.86
N PRO A 37 -15.92 -6.93 13.04
CA PRO A 37 -17.24 -7.26 12.55
C PRO A 37 -18.29 -6.42 13.28
N LEU A 38 -19.39 -6.11 12.59
CA LEU A 38 -20.53 -5.46 13.23
C LEU A 38 -21.06 -6.41 14.31
N SER A 39 -20.91 -6.02 15.57
CA SER A 39 -21.44 -6.73 16.72
C SER A 39 -22.26 -5.76 17.56
N VAL A 40 -23.48 -6.16 17.89
CA VAL A 40 -24.38 -5.42 18.76
C VAL A 40 -24.64 -6.30 19.97
N THR A 41 -24.20 -5.85 21.14
CA THR A 41 -24.49 -6.52 22.41
C THR A 41 -25.55 -5.71 23.13
N LEU A 42 -26.62 -6.38 23.56
CA LEU A 42 -27.71 -5.76 24.31
C LEU A 42 -27.72 -6.39 25.70
N ASP A 43 -27.53 -5.57 26.73
CA ASP A 43 -27.71 -6.00 28.12
C ASP A 43 -29.20 -6.02 28.50
N GLY A 44 -29.51 -6.56 29.68
CA GLY A 44 -30.90 -6.67 30.15
C GLY A 44 -31.64 -5.33 30.10
N THR A 45 -31.00 -4.26 30.57
CA THR A 45 -31.57 -2.90 30.56
C THR A 45 -31.85 -2.38 29.15
N ALA A 46 -30.95 -2.61 28.20
CA ALA A 46 -31.11 -2.23 26.81
C ALA A 46 -32.24 -3.01 26.15
N ILE A 47 -32.35 -4.32 26.42
CA ILE A 47 -33.44 -5.17 25.91
C ILE A 47 -34.79 -4.64 26.41
N PHE A 48 -34.93 -4.42 27.72
CA PHE A 48 -36.17 -3.90 28.30
C PHE A 48 -36.52 -2.52 27.75
N SER A 49 -35.54 -1.62 27.66
CA SER A 49 -35.75 -0.26 27.14
C SER A 49 -36.18 -0.28 25.67
N LEU A 50 -35.52 -1.10 24.84
CA LEU A 50 -35.85 -1.23 23.42
C LEU A 50 -37.24 -1.83 23.21
N ALA A 51 -37.62 -2.82 24.02
CA ALA A 51 -38.95 -3.42 23.99
C ALA A 51 -40.03 -2.41 24.38
N ILE A 52 -39.83 -1.64 25.47
CA ILE A 52 -40.76 -0.60 25.91
C ILE A 52 -40.87 0.50 24.85
N SER A 53 -39.74 0.98 24.30
CA SER A 53 -39.74 2.00 23.24
C SER A 53 -40.47 1.52 21.99
N LEU A 54 -40.34 0.24 21.62
CA LEU A 54 -41.06 -0.33 20.48
C LEU A 54 -42.57 -0.41 20.75
N ILE A 55 -42.99 -0.88 21.92
CA ILE A 55 -44.41 -0.96 22.32
C ILE A 55 -45.03 0.44 22.32
N LEU A 56 -44.37 1.42 22.96
CA LEU A 56 -44.82 2.80 22.96
C LEU A 56 -44.87 3.38 21.54
N GLY A 57 -43.85 3.10 20.72
CA GLY A 57 -43.82 3.50 19.32
C GLY A 57 -45.02 2.98 18.53
N LEU A 58 -45.39 1.70 18.70
CA LEU A 58 -46.55 1.07 18.06
C LEU A 58 -47.89 1.72 18.41
N HIS A 59 -48.00 2.31 19.61
CA HIS A 59 -49.21 3.00 20.04
C HIS A 59 -49.22 4.50 19.72
N LEU A 60 -48.05 5.14 19.64
CA LEU A 60 -47.93 6.60 19.55
C LEU A 60 -47.54 7.12 18.16
N LEU A 61 -46.93 6.28 17.30
CA LEU A 61 -46.43 6.67 15.99
C LEU A 61 -47.20 5.97 14.86
N GLN A 62 -47.15 6.56 13.67
CA GLN A 62 -47.70 5.91 12.48
C GLN A 62 -46.88 4.67 12.10
N PRO A 63 -47.50 3.58 11.60
CA PRO A 63 -46.81 2.32 11.32
C PRO A 63 -45.59 2.46 10.39
N PHE A 64 -45.65 3.34 9.37
CA PHE A 64 -44.52 3.54 8.46
C PHE A 64 -43.28 4.13 9.15
N VAL A 65 -43.47 4.95 10.19
CA VAL A 65 -42.36 5.56 10.94
C VAL A 65 -41.59 4.48 11.69
N ILE A 66 -42.31 3.53 12.29
CA ILE A 66 -41.72 2.42 13.05
C ILE A 66 -40.94 1.50 12.12
N VAL A 67 -41.52 1.15 10.97
CA VAL A 67 -40.84 0.34 9.93
C VAL A 67 -39.56 1.04 9.47
N LEU A 68 -39.61 2.35 9.24
CA LEU A 68 -38.44 3.14 8.84
C LEU A 68 -37.38 3.16 9.95
N LEU A 69 -37.74 3.33 11.22
CA LEU A 69 -36.79 3.30 12.34
C LEU A 69 -36.13 1.93 12.49
N ILE A 70 -36.92 0.84 12.42
CA ILE A 70 -36.39 -0.53 12.50
C ILE A 70 -35.42 -0.81 11.33
N GLY A 71 -35.70 -0.31 10.14
CA GLY A 71 -34.82 -0.47 8.98
C GLY A 71 -33.57 0.42 9.03
N LEU A 72 -33.71 1.69 9.41
CA LEU A 72 -32.60 2.66 9.37
C LEU A 72 -31.58 2.45 10.49
N VAL A 73 -31.98 1.97 11.67
CA VAL A 73 -31.05 1.80 12.79
C VAL A 73 -29.93 0.80 12.47
N PRO A 74 -30.20 -0.44 11.99
CA PRO A 74 -29.15 -1.36 11.58
C PRO A 74 -28.26 -0.82 10.45
N VAL A 75 -28.86 -0.11 9.48
CA VAL A 75 -28.11 0.52 8.37
C VAL A 75 -27.17 1.59 8.90
N ALA A 76 -27.62 2.44 9.82
CA ALA A 76 -26.79 3.48 10.44
C ALA A 76 -25.66 2.87 11.28
N LEU A 77 -25.93 1.80 12.04
CA LEU A 77 -24.92 1.06 12.78
C LEU A 77 -23.88 0.40 11.86
N PHE A 78 -24.33 -0.18 10.74
CA PHE A 78 -23.45 -0.74 9.72
C PHE A 78 -22.54 0.32 9.10
N ILE A 79 -23.10 1.45 8.64
CA ILE A 79 -22.34 2.57 8.05
C ILE A 79 -21.35 3.13 9.08
N ARG A 80 -21.77 3.29 10.34
CA ARG A 80 -20.90 3.73 11.42
C ARG A 80 -19.73 2.76 11.60
N ASN A 81 -19.99 1.45 11.66
CA ASN A 81 -18.94 0.44 11.82
C ASN A 81 -17.99 0.41 10.62
N ASP A 82 -18.50 0.42 9.38
CA ASP A 82 -17.68 0.48 8.16
C ASP A 82 -16.82 1.75 8.12
N PHE A 83 -17.37 2.90 8.54
CA PHE A 83 -16.62 4.14 8.64
C PHE A 83 -15.47 4.06 9.66
N TYR A 84 -15.70 3.50 10.86
CA TYR A 84 -14.62 3.30 11.83
C TYR A 84 -13.57 2.31 11.33
N ASN A 85 -14.00 1.24 10.65
CA ASN A 85 -13.10 0.29 10.03
C ASN A 85 -12.25 0.91 8.91
N TYR A 86 -12.83 1.83 8.12
CA TYR A 86 -12.12 2.67 7.16
C TYR A 86 -11.05 3.54 7.85
N LEU A 87 -11.40 4.24 8.94
CA LEU A 87 -10.43 5.05 9.69
C LEU A 87 -9.28 4.21 10.27
N LYS A 88 -9.57 2.97 10.71
CA LYS A 88 -8.55 2.04 11.24
C LYS A 88 -7.51 1.61 10.21
N LEU A 89 -7.79 1.71 8.90
CA LEU A 89 -6.79 1.42 7.85
C LEU A 89 -5.62 2.43 7.87
N GLY A 90 -5.81 3.56 8.55
CA GLY A 90 -4.81 4.60 8.71
C GLY A 90 -4.75 5.56 7.53
N PRO A 91 -3.71 6.40 7.47
CA PRO A 91 -3.51 7.31 6.35
C PRO A 91 -3.16 6.54 5.08
N GLY A 92 -3.45 7.12 3.92
CA GLY A 92 -3.04 6.63 2.61
C GLY A 92 -3.44 7.62 1.52
N GLY A 93 -3.55 7.15 0.28
CA GLY A 93 -3.86 8.02 -0.87
C GLY A 93 -5.19 8.77 -0.78
N THR A 94 -6.15 8.25 -0.02
CA THR A 94 -7.45 8.90 0.23
C THR A 94 -7.51 9.42 1.68
N PRO A 95 -7.98 10.66 1.93
CA PRO A 95 -8.02 11.22 3.28
C PRO A 95 -8.88 10.41 4.25
N ALA A 96 -8.38 10.18 5.48
CA ALA A 96 -9.09 9.48 6.55
C ALA A 96 -10.19 10.35 7.20
N ASN A 97 -11.17 10.78 6.41
CA ASN A 97 -12.32 11.59 6.83
C ASN A 97 -13.59 11.18 6.08
N ILE A 98 -14.72 11.83 6.37
CA ILE A 98 -16.02 11.51 5.77
C ILE A 98 -15.99 11.67 4.24
N GLN A 99 -15.32 12.70 3.73
CA GLN A 99 -15.20 12.93 2.28
C GLN A 99 -14.46 11.78 1.60
N GLY A 100 -13.36 11.31 2.20
CA GLY A 100 -12.64 10.14 1.72
C GLY A 100 -13.49 8.86 1.76
N TYR A 101 -14.24 8.66 2.84
CA TYR A 101 -15.16 7.54 2.97
C TYR A 101 -16.27 7.53 1.89
N LEU A 102 -16.86 8.68 1.57
CA LEU A 102 -17.85 8.77 0.49
C LEU A 102 -17.19 8.48 -0.87
N ARG A 103 -16.00 9.03 -1.10
CA ARG A 103 -15.22 8.81 -2.33
C ARG A 103 -14.88 7.33 -2.55
N ILE A 104 -14.41 6.63 -1.51
CA ILE A 104 -14.09 5.20 -1.64
C ILE A 104 -15.36 4.38 -1.84
N ASN A 105 -16.47 4.67 -1.17
CA ASN A 105 -17.71 3.92 -1.39
C ASN A 105 -18.25 4.10 -2.81
N TRP A 106 -18.09 5.27 -3.42
CA TRP A 106 -18.37 5.44 -4.84
C TRP A 106 -17.50 4.52 -5.72
N PHE A 107 -16.19 4.47 -5.47
CA PHE A 107 -15.28 3.61 -6.23
C PHE A 107 -15.50 2.11 -5.97
N LYS A 108 -15.91 1.70 -4.77
CA LYS A 108 -16.23 0.30 -4.43
C LYS A 108 -17.29 -0.29 -5.38
N LEU A 109 -18.24 0.52 -5.86
CA LEU A 109 -19.27 0.07 -6.82
C LEU A 109 -18.69 -0.40 -8.16
N TRP A 110 -17.49 0.04 -8.50
CA TRP A 110 -16.81 -0.23 -9.78
C TRP A 110 -15.55 -1.08 -9.61
N ALA A 111 -15.22 -1.47 -8.38
CA ALA A 111 -14.02 -2.24 -8.07
C ALA A 111 -14.09 -3.64 -8.71
N LEU A 112 -12.90 -4.21 -8.97
CA LEU A 112 -12.78 -5.61 -9.37
C LEU A 112 -13.51 -6.51 -8.38
N ARG A 113 -14.31 -7.44 -8.91
CA ARG A 113 -14.99 -8.45 -8.10
C ARG A 113 -14.03 -9.49 -7.57
N ASP A 114 -13.10 -9.92 -8.40
CA ASP A 114 -12.03 -10.85 -8.03
C ASP A 114 -10.64 -10.22 -8.27
N PRO A 115 -9.95 -9.78 -7.22
CA PRO A 115 -8.58 -9.28 -7.31
C PRO A 115 -7.54 -10.35 -7.69
N LEU A 116 -7.89 -11.64 -7.70
CA LEU A 116 -6.98 -12.73 -8.04
C LEU A 116 -7.03 -13.12 -9.52
N GLU A 117 -8.01 -12.61 -10.27
CA GLU A 117 -8.11 -12.83 -11.71
C GLU A 117 -7.09 -11.95 -12.47
N PRO A 118 -6.22 -12.52 -13.31
CA PRO A 118 -5.23 -11.74 -14.06
C PRO A 118 -5.89 -10.74 -15.02
N PRO A 119 -5.23 -9.62 -15.36
CA PRO A 119 -5.72 -8.74 -16.42
C PRO A 119 -5.74 -9.47 -17.76
N ARG A 120 -6.55 -8.96 -18.69
CA ARG A 120 -6.56 -9.48 -20.07
C ARG A 120 -5.23 -9.14 -20.74
N GLU A 121 -4.72 -10.08 -21.52
CA GLU A 121 -3.54 -9.86 -22.34
C GLU A 121 -3.90 -8.90 -23.49
N ASP A 122 -3.03 -7.93 -23.72
CA ASP A 122 -3.15 -6.98 -24.82
C ASP A 122 -1.84 -7.08 -25.64
N PRO A 123 -1.90 -7.66 -26.86
CA PRO A 123 -0.73 -7.92 -27.67
C PRO A 123 -0.10 -6.64 -28.25
N THR A 124 -0.71 -5.48 -28.02
CA THR A 124 -0.20 -4.19 -28.48
C THR A 124 0.63 -3.46 -27.43
N LEU A 125 0.75 -4.02 -26.22
CA LEU A 125 1.53 -3.42 -25.14
C LEU A 125 3.02 -3.56 -25.39
N GLU A 126 3.76 -2.52 -25.01
CA GLU A 126 5.21 -2.50 -24.99
C GLU A 126 5.72 -2.25 -23.56
N PRO A 127 6.74 -2.98 -23.09
CA PRO A 127 7.39 -4.13 -23.74
C PRO A 127 6.42 -5.30 -23.99
N ALA A 128 6.63 -6.03 -25.10
CA ALA A 128 5.76 -7.16 -25.49
C ALA A 128 5.76 -8.34 -24.51
N GLU A 129 6.84 -8.50 -23.73
CA GLU A 129 6.98 -9.57 -22.74
C GLU A 129 7.41 -9.02 -21.38
N GLY A 130 6.93 -9.68 -20.33
CA GLY A 130 7.37 -9.46 -18.96
C GLY A 130 8.66 -10.22 -18.63
N LEU A 131 9.29 -9.81 -17.53
CA LEU A 131 10.59 -10.33 -17.10
C LEU A 131 10.49 -11.74 -16.48
N LEU A 132 9.40 -12.02 -15.76
CA LEU A 132 9.23 -13.26 -14.97
C LEU A 132 8.92 -14.48 -15.84
N GLY A 133 8.60 -14.30 -17.13
CA GLY A 133 8.47 -15.41 -18.07
C GLY A 133 9.78 -16.20 -18.26
N ARG A 134 10.93 -15.54 -18.08
CA ARG A 134 12.27 -16.14 -18.24
C ARG A 134 12.76 -16.84 -16.97
N SER A 135 12.32 -16.35 -15.81
CA SER A 135 12.72 -16.84 -14.49
C SER A 135 11.48 -16.94 -13.60
N PRO A 136 10.71 -18.04 -13.70
CA PRO A 136 9.42 -18.16 -13.02
C PRO A 136 9.59 -18.17 -11.51
N LEU A 137 8.58 -17.64 -10.81
CA LEU A 137 8.64 -17.53 -9.35
C LEU A 137 8.36 -18.89 -8.68
N PRO A 138 8.97 -19.17 -7.53
CA PRO A 138 8.53 -20.29 -6.69
C PRO A 138 7.11 -20.02 -6.16
N TYR A 139 6.39 -21.08 -5.78
CA TYR A 139 5.14 -20.91 -5.06
C TYR A 139 5.40 -20.34 -3.68
N ARG A 140 4.59 -19.36 -3.26
CA ARG A 140 4.63 -18.86 -1.89
C ARG A 140 4.02 -19.89 -0.95
N CYS A 141 4.74 -20.25 0.11
CA CYS A 141 4.28 -21.27 1.05
C CYS A 141 3.09 -20.79 1.90
N GLY A 142 2.04 -21.61 2.00
CA GLY A 142 0.88 -21.38 2.85
C GLY A 142 -0.27 -20.61 2.16
N PRO A 143 -1.35 -20.30 2.90
CA PRO A 143 -2.47 -19.55 2.37
C PRO A 143 -2.08 -18.10 2.03
N ARG A 144 -2.85 -17.45 1.17
CA ARG A 144 -2.69 -16.02 0.89
C ARG A 144 -3.01 -15.19 2.14
N PRO A 145 -2.33 -14.06 2.34
CA PRO A 145 -2.74 -13.08 3.33
C PRO A 145 -4.13 -12.52 3.05
N THR A 146 -4.86 -12.21 4.11
CA THR A 146 -6.10 -11.44 4.06
C THR A 146 -5.79 -9.98 3.80
N VAL A 147 -6.48 -9.41 2.81
CA VAL A 147 -6.34 -8.00 2.42
C VAL A 147 -7.70 -7.34 2.46
N VAL A 148 -7.75 -6.13 3.01
CA VAL A 148 -8.98 -5.36 3.20
C VAL A 148 -8.79 -3.92 2.72
N GLY A 149 -9.92 -3.25 2.48
CA GLY A 149 -9.91 -1.88 1.96
C GLY A 149 -9.59 -1.81 0.47
N ILE A 150 -9.78 -0.61 -0.09
CA ILE A 150 -9.49 -0.32 -1.50
C ILE A 150 -8.56 0.88 -1.68
N ALA A 151 -8.55 1.82 -0.73
CA ALA A 151 -7.72 3.02 -0.71
C ALA A 151 -7.98 3.75 0.64
N PRO A 152 -7.19 3.50 1.70
CA PRO A 152 -6.03 2.62 1.73
C PRO A 152 -6.40 1.14 1.59
N GLN A 153 -5.50 0.34 1.01
CA GLN A 153 -5.59 -1.12 0.96
C GLN A 153 -4.53 -1.70 1.91
N ARG A 154 -4.92 -2.69 2.73
CA ARG A 154 -4.06 -3.23 3.79
C ARG A 154 -4.06 -4.74 3.87
N GLN A 155 -2.89 -5.31 4.06
CA GLN A 155 -2.70 -6.69 4.51
C GLN A 155 -2.89 -6.76 6.04
N VAL A 156 -3.83 -7.58 6.52
CA VAL A 156 -4.24 -7.60 7.94
C VAL A 156 -3.72 -8.80 8.73
N ASP A 157 -3.20 -9.81 8.05
CA ASP A 157 -2.58 -10.98 8.65
C ASP A 157 -1.23 -11.29 7.99
N GLN A 158 -0.54 -12.32 8.49
CA GLN A 158 0.78 -12.74 7.98
C GLN A 158 1.75 -11.56 7.80
N GLN A 159 1.78 -10.65 8.78
CA GLN A 159 2.59 -9.43 8.70
C GLN A 159 4.05 -9.77 8.37
N GLY A 160 4.65 -8.99 7.47
CA GLY A 160 6.04 -9.18 7.09
C GLY A 160 6.99 -8.96 8.26
N SER A 161 8.23 -9.44 8.11
CA SER A 161 9.26 -9.19 9.10
C SER A 161 9.68 -7.71 9.06
N LYS A 162 9.74 -7.05 10.22
CA LYS A 162 10.27 -5.69 10.36
C LYS A 162 11.72 -5.61 9.86
N GLU A 163 12.51 -6.67 10.07
CA GLU A 163 13.86 -6.77 9.54
C GLU A 163 13.85 -6.73 8.01
N CYS A 164 12.99 -7.55 7.37
CA CYS A 164 12.86 -7.55 5.91
C CYS A 164 12.36 -6.21 5.38
N TYR A 165 11.45 -5.54 6.08
CA TYR A 165 10.98 -4.19 5.75
C TYR A 165 12.12 -3.16 5.76
N LEU A 166 12.88 -3.09 6.84
CA LEU A 166 14.03 -2.18 6.94
C LEU A 166 15.09 -2.50 5.90
N ARG A 167 15.34 -3.80 5.66
CA ARG A 167 16.29 -4.26 4.65
C ARG A 167 15.85 -3.90 3.25
N LEU A 168 14.56 -4.06 2.91
CA LEU A 168 13.99 -3.68 1.63
C LEU A 168 14.16 -2.17 1.38
N ARG A 169 13.83 -1.33 2.36
CA ARG A 169 14.02 0.13 2.23
C ARG A 169 15.48 0.50 1.99
N LYS A 170 16.41 -0.19 2.67
CA LYS A 170 17.85 -0.01 2.44
C LYS A 170 18.28 -0.46 1.03
N ILE A 171 17.76 -1.59 0.55
CA ILE A 171 17.99 -2.08 -0.83
C ILE A 171 17.56 -1.00 -1.83
N LEU A 172 16.33 -0.50 -1.72
CA LEU A 172 15.77 0.48 -2.63
C LEU A 172 16.56 1.80 -2.62
N GLN A 173 16.95 2.27 -1.43
CA GLN A 173 17.78 3.47 -1.30
C GLN A 173 19.14 3.30 -1.96
N GLN A 174 19.87 2.23 -1.63
CA GLN A 174 21.20 1.97 -2.20
C GLN A 174 21.14 1.77 -3.71
N HIS A 175 20.11 1.09 -4.19
CA HIS A 175 19.88 0.90 -5.61
C HIS A 175 19.63 2.23 -6.33
N SER A 176 18.88 3.14 -5.72
CA SER A 176 18.69 4.51 -6.24
C SER A 176 19.99 5.32 -6.20
N ASP A 177 20.80 5.19 -5.16
CA ASP A 177 22.08 5.91 -5.03
C ASP A 177 23.07 5.49 -6.12
N LYS A 178 23.10 4.18 -6.47
CA LYS A 178 23.92 3.64 -7.57
C LYS A 178 23.41 4.04 -8.96
N ASN A 179 22.10 4.25 -9.12
CA ASN A 179 21.45 4.50 -10.41
C ASN A 179 20.79 5.88 -10.48
N ILE A 180 21.46 6.90 -9.92
CA ILE A 180 20.89 8.23 -9.71
C ILE A 180 20.42 8.93 -10.99
N GLU A 181 20.98 8.58 -12.15
CA GLU A 181 20.58 9.14 -13.45
C GLU A 181 19.21 8.64 -13.93
N ASN A 182 18.82 7.42 -13.54
CA ASN A 182 17.61 6.77 -14.04
C ASN A 182 16.50 6.70 -12.99
N ILE A 183 16.86 6.66 -11.70
CA ILE A 183 15.93 6.33 -10.61
C ILE A 183 16.07 7.33 -9.46
N GLY A 184 15.02 7.47 -8.68
CA GLY A 184 14.98 8.23 -7.44
C GLY A 184 14.12 7.54 -6.37
N VAL A 185 14.39 7.86 -5.11
CA VAL A 185 13.52 7.53 -3.98
C VAL A 185 12.82 8.79 -3.49
N GLY A 186 11.55 8.66 -3.12
CA GLY A 186 10.76 9.76 -2.57
C GLY A 186 9.51 9.26 -1.85
N THR A 187 8.60 10.16 -1.51
CA THR A 187 7.29 9.79 -0.97
C THR A 187 6.37 9.29 -2.08
N SER A 188 5.67 8.18 -1.86
CA SER A 188 4.75 7.59 -2.85
C SER A 188 3.73 8.62 -3.37
N CYS A 189 3.52 8.62 -4.69
CA CYS A 189 2.52 9.45 -5.36
C CYS A 189 1.12 8.84 -5.21
N PHE A 190 0.97 7.50 -5.16
CA PHE A 190 -0.31 6.86 -4.90
C PHE A 190 -0.71 6.92 -3.43
N GLU A 191 0.19 6.52 -2.52
CA GLU A 191 -0.12 6.39 -1.09
C GLU A 191 0.01 7.71 -0.33
N LYS A 192 0.72 8.70 -0.89
CA LYS A 192 1.07 9.99 -0.25
C LYS A 192 1.89 9.85 1.03
N HIS A 193 2.31 8.63 1.34
CA HIS A 193 3.08 8.25 2.52
C HIS A 193 3.99 7.07 2.13
N GLY A 194 4.98 6.78 2.96
CA GLY A 194 5.90 5.66 2.73
C GLY A 194 6.92 5.92 1.62
N MET A 195 7.92 5.04 1.56
CA MET A 195 9.01 5.10 0.60
C MET A 195 8.53 4.56 -0.76
N GLY A 196 8.64 5.38 -1.80
CA GLY A 196 8.43 5.02 -3.20
C GLY A 196 9.73 5.06 -3.99
N LEU A 197 9.85 4.14 -4.95
CA LEU A 197 10.89 4.10 -5.96
C LEU A 197 10.32 4.61 -7.29
N PHE A 198 11.04 5.51 -7.96
CA PHE A 198 10.56 6.22 -9.14
C PHE A 198 11.56 6.14 -10.29
N ALA A 199 11.07 5.86 -11.49
CA ALA A 199 11.81 6.07 -12.72
C ALA A 199 11.76 7.56 -13.11
N ARG A 200 12.92 8.13 -13.46
CA ARG A 200 13.02 9.53 -13.94
C ARG A 200 12.50 9.70 -15.36
N TYR A 201 12.66 8.66 -16.18
CA TYR A 201 12.23 8.63 -17.57
C TYR A 201 11.36 7.39 -17.82
N PRO A 202 10.12 7.36 -17.30
CA PRO A 202 9.26 6.20 -17.43
C PRO A 202 8.77 6.05 -18.88
N PHE A 203 8.91 4.85 -19.42
CA PHE A 203 8.29 4.47 -20.69
C PHE A 203 6.78 4.25 -20.48
N ASN A 204 6.42 3.40 -19.52
CA ASN A 204 5.05 3.23 -19.06
C ASN A 204 4.81 4.10 -17.83
N ASN A 205 4.40 5.35 -18.06
CA ASN A 205 4.24 6.33 -16.99
C ASN A 205 3.13 5.93 -16.00
N THR A 206 3.55 5.58 -14.79
CA THR A 206 2.74 5.51 -13.58
C THR A 206 2.76 6.86 -12.85
N CYS A 207 2.15 7.02 -11.67
CA CYS A 207 2.08 8.29 -10.93
C CYS A 207 3.46 8.94 -10.74
N GLN A 208 3.89 9.78 -11.69
CA GLN A 208 5.25 10.35 -11.80
C GLN A 208 6.36 9.29 -11.92
N GLY A 209 6.11 8.19 -12.66
CA GLY A 209 7.10 7.12 -12.85
C GLY A 209 7.30 6.20 -11.65
N GLU A 210 6.39 6.19 -10.68
CA GLU A 210 6.44 5.30 -9.51
C GLU A 210 6.46 3.81 -9.92
N ILE A 211 7.57 3.13 -9.65
CA ILE A 211 7.77 1.70 -9.89
C ILE A 211 7.04 0.90 -8.80
N CYS A 212 7.35 1.21 -7.55
CA CYS A 212 6.73 0.59 -6.39
C CYS A 212 6.76 1.53 -5.18
N HIS A 213 5.92 1.26 -4.19
CA HIS A 213 6.08 1.82 -2.85
C HIS A 213 5.83 0.78 -1.77
N VAL A 214 6.44 1.02 -0.61
CA VAL A 214 6.36 0.16 0.58
C VAL A 214 5.47 0.83 1.62
N HIS A 215 4.45 0.12 2.10
CA HIS A 215 3.62 0.58 3.20
C HIS A 215 4.41 0.59 4.51
N ASN A 216 4.19 1.62 5.33
CA ASN A 216 4.83 1.74 6.64
C ASN A 216 4.16 0.86 7.72
N THR A 217 2.93 0.40 7.50
CA THR A 217 2.08 -0.22 8.54
C THR A 217 2.02 -1.75 8.45
N ASP A 218 1.82 -2.29 7.26
CA ASP A 218 1.71 -3.74 7.02
C ASP A 218 2.88 -4.32 6.21
N PHE A 219 3.81 -3.45 5.77
CA PHE A 219 5.00 -3.77 4.96
C PHE A 219 4.70 -4.41 3.61
N ALA A 220 3.44 -4.41 3.19
CA ALA A 220 3.07 -4.79 1.84
C ALA A 220 3.48 -3.67 0.87
N MET A 221 3.46 -3.98 -0.43
CA MET A 221 3.90 -3.06 -1.46
C MET A 221 2.86 -2.94 -2.55
N HIS A 222 2.75 -1.75 -3.11
CA HIS A 222 2.09 -1.61 -4.40
C HIS A 222 3.10 -1.36 -5.50
N MET A 223 2.80 -1.89 -6.69
CA MET A 223 3.63 -1.69 -7.88
C MET A 223 2.80 -1.93 -9.14
N ASN A 224 3.33 -1.48 -10.27
CA ASN A 224 2.73 -1.73 -11.58
C ASN A 224 3.60 -2.74 -12.34
N LEU A 225 2.98 -3.80 -12.86
CA LEU A 225 3.68 -4.92 -13.49
C LEU A 225 3.24 -5.08 -14.94
N HIS A 226 4.09 -5.70 -15.76
CA HIS A 226 3.64 -6.21 -17.06
C HIS A 226 2.50 -7.24 -16.85
N PRO A 227 1.47 -7.32 -17.70
CA PRO A 227 0.35 -8.27 -17.54
C PRO A 227 0.78 -9.73 -17.34
N SER A 228 1.80 -10.20 -18.07
CA SER A 228 2.33 -11.57 -17.91
C SER A 228 3.02 -11.79 -16.56
N ASP A 229 3.73 -10.78 -16.05
CA ASP A 229 4.42 -10.86 -14.76
C ASP A 229 3.41 -10.81 -13.61
N LEU A 230 2.39 -9.97 -13.74
CA LEU A 230 1.27 -9.94 -12.82
C LEU A 230 0.56 -11.29 -12.79
N LYS A 231 0.30 -11.91 -13.94
CA LYS A 231 -0.28 -13.26 -14.02
C LYS A 231 0.57 -14.29 -13.28
N GLU A 232 1.89 -14.22 -13.38
CA GLU A 232 2.79 -15.11 -12.65
C GLU A 232 2.78 -14.83 -11.13
N VAL A 233 2.85 -13.57 -10.71
CA VAL A 233 2.74 -13.14 -9.30
C VAL A 233 1.44 -13.62 -8.67
N LEU A 234 0.32 -13.46 -9.38
CA LEU A 234 -0.98 -13.97 -8.95
C LEU A 234 -0.94 -15.49 -8.87
N LYS A 235 -0.57 -16.21 -9.94
CA LYS A 235 -0.54 -17.67 -9.99
C LYS A 235 0.31 -18.29 -8.87
N LYS A 236 1.42 -17.65 -8.51
CA LYS A 236 2.41 -18.15 -7.55
C LYS A 236 2.16 -17.76 -6.10
N GLY A 237 1.16 -16.93 -5.81
CA GLY A 237 0.79 -16.63 -4.41
C GLY A 237 1.42 -15.37 -3.84
N TRP A 238 2.06 -14.54 -4.65
CA TRP A 238 2.87 -13.42 -4.17
C TRP A 238 2.13 -12.08 -4.06
N GLY A 239 0.96 -11.97 -4.69
CA GLY A 239 0.16 -10.77 -4.59
C GLY A 239 -1.28 -10.96 -5.07
N GLN A 240 -1.97 -9.83 -5.14
CA GLN A 240 -3.31 -9.67 -5.71
C GLN A 240 -3.41 -8.32 -6.43
N ARG A 241 -4.33 -8.18 -7.38
CA ARG A 241 -4.57 -6.89 -8.04
C ARG A 241 -5.13 -5.88 -7.06
N HIS A 242 -4.87 -4.60 -7.34
CA HIS A 242 -5.54 -3.53 -6.66
C HIS A 242 -7.02 -3.50 -7.10
N PRO A 243 -8.02 -3.46 -6.21
CA PRO A 243 -9.44 -3.50 -6.62
C PRO A 243 -9.82 -2.36 -7.57
N LEU A 244 -9.15 -1.21 -7.47
CA LEU A 244 -9.32 -0.08 -8.39
C LEU A 244 -8.63 -0.23 -9.75
N ALA A 245 -7.86 -1.29 -9.99
CA ALA A 245 -7.26 -1.60 -11.29
C ALA A 245 -8.28 -2.26 -12.26
N CYS A 246 -9.55 -1.89 -12.10
CA CYS A 246 -10.67 -2.40 -12.87
C CYS A 246 -10.75 -1.72 -14.23
N GLU A 247 -11.10 -2.50 -15.24
CA GLU A 247 -11.25 -2.03 -16.62
C GLU A 247 -12.73 -1.71 -16.85
N THR A 248 -13.10 -0.48 -16.50
CA THR A 248 -14.47 0.00 -16.68
C THR A 248 -14.47 1.25 -17.55
N TRP A 249 -15.65 1.69 -17.97
CA TRP A 249 -15.81 2.98 -18.65
C TRP A 249 -15.48 4.18 -17.72
N LEU A 250 -15.49 3.97 -16.40
CA LEU A 250 -15.05 4.96 -15.42
C LEU A 250 -13.53 5.00 -15.37
N ARG A 251 -12.96 6.21 -15.47
CA ARG A 251 -11.52 6.42 -15.30
C ARG A 251 -11.12 6.16 -13.85
N MET A 252 -10.41 5.07 -13.62
CA MET A 252 -9.91 4.68 -12.30
C MET A 252 -8.64 5.46 -11.92
N PRO A 253 -8.38 5.68 -10.61
CA PRO A 253 -7.25 6.48 -10.14
C PRO A 253 -5.92 5.71 -10.12
N VAL A 254 -5.89 4.44 -10.53
CA VAL A 254 -4.70 3.59 -10.56
C VAL A 254 -4.54 2.90 -11.93
N PRO A 255 -3.32 2.51 -12.32
CA PRO A 255 -3.07 1.74 -13.54
C PRO A 255 -3.80 0.39 -13.57
N ARG A 256 -4.04 -0.16 -14.78
CA ARG A 256 -4.75 -1.43 -15.00
C ARG A 256 -4.03 -2.65 -14.42
N GLN A 257 -2.70 -2.59 -14.34
CA GLN A 257 -1.84 -3.66 -13.82
C GLN A 257 -1.34 -3.37 -12.40
N PHE A 258 -1.95 -2.41 -11.71
CA PHE A 258 -1.57 -2.06 -10.35
C PHE A 258 -1.93 -3.19 -9.39
N ALA A 259 -0.96 -3.63 -8.60
CA ALA A 259 -1.07 -4.79 -7.74
C ALA A 259 -0.56 -4.51 -6.33
N LEU A 260 -1.07 -5.25 -5.35
CA LEU A 260 -0.50 -5.38 -4.03
C LEU A 260 0.36 -6.66 -3.99
N VAL A 261 1.66 -6.50 -3.76
CA VAL A 261 2.58 -7.59 -3.43
C VAL A 261 2.65 -7.70 -1.92
N TYR A 262 2.52 -8.92 -1.41
CA TYR A 262 2.45 -9.17 0.01
C TYR A 262 3.80 -8.96 0.70
N ALA A 263 3.75 -8.61 1.99
CA ALA A 263 4.93 -8.35 2.79
C ALA A 263 5.81 -9.62 2.94
N PRO A 264 7.14 -9.54 2.76
CA PRO A 264 8.03 -10.69 2.93
C PRO A 264 8.16 -11.10 4.40
N ARG A 265 8.01 -12.39 4.68
CA ARG A 265 8.06 -12.96 6.04
C ARG A 265 9.49 -13.27 6.50
N ASN A 266 10.40 -13.51 5.57
CA ASN A 266 11.79 -13.87 5.81
C ASN A 266 12.69 -13.42 4.65
N MET A 267 13.99 -13.63 4.79
CA MET A 267 14.99 -13.21 3.81
C MET A 267 14.86 -13.90 2.44
N GLU A 268 14.37 -15.14 2.40
CA GLU A 268 14.13 -15.83 1.12
C GLU A 268 12.94 -15.22 0.38
N GLU A 269 11.86 -14.89 1.09
CA GLU A 269 10.75 -14.13 0.49
C GLU A 269 11.18 -12.73 0.05
N LEU A 270 12.07 -12.07 0.79
CA LEU A 270 12.59 -10.76 0.43
C LEU A 270 13.31 -10.80 -0.93
N LYS A 271 14.12 -11.83 -1.21
CA LYS A 271 14.77 -12.00 -2.52
C LYS A 271 13.75 -12.12 -3.65
N ILE A 272 12.68 -12.88 -3.42
CA ILE A 272 11.61 -13.04 -4.41
C ILE A 272 10.87 -11.70 -4.62
N VAL A 273 10.59 -10.96 -3.54
CA VAL A 273 10.01 -9.62 -3.62
C VAL A 273 10.92 -8.68 -4.43
N CYS A 274 12.23 -8.71 -4.24
CA CYS A 274 13.17 -7.94 -5.06
C CYS A 274 13.05 -8.28 -6.56
N LYS A 275 12.97 -9.58 -6.92
CA LYS A 275 12.74 -10.00 -8.31
C LYS A 275 11.41 -9.49 -8.89
N ILE A 276 10.37 -9.38 -8.07
CA ILE A 276 9.08 -8.82 -8.51
C ILE A 276 9.22 -7.31 -8.73
N ILE A 277 9.97 -6.60 -7.88
CA ILE A 277 10.26 -5.18 -8.06
C ILE A 277 11.11 -4.95 -9.32
N GLU A 278 12.03 -5.86 -9.64
CA GLU A 278 12.77 -5.85 -10.91
C GLU A 278 11.82 -5.92 -12.11
N ALA A 279 10.86 -6.85 -12.07
CA ALA A 279 9.84 -6.97 -13.12
C ALA A 279 8.97 -5.69 -13.24
N ALA A 280 8.68 -5.02 -12.12
CA ALA A 280 7.98 -3.74 -12.12
C ALA A 280 8.83 -2.62 -12.73
N GLY A 281 10.12 -2.58 -12.43
CA GLY A 281 11.06 -1.62 -13.03
C GLY A 281 11.22 -1.84 -14.53
N TRP A 282 11.33 -3.09 -14.98
CA TRP A 282 11.30 -3.46 -16.41
C TRP A 282 10.06 -2.92 -17.11
N TRP A 283 8.87 -3.12 -16.51
CA TRP A 283 7.63 -2.61 -17.08
C TRP A 283 7.58 -1.09 -17.18
N VAL A 284 7.98 -0.38 -16.12
CA VAL A 284 7.90 1.09 -16.08
C VAL A 284 8.96 1.74 -16.96
N MET A 285 10.16 1.17 -17.05
CA MET A 285 11.31 1.80 -17.75
C MET A 285 11.58 1.23 -19.14
N ALA A 286 11.10 0.03 -19.46
CA ALA A 286 11.40 -0.71 -20.70
C ALA A 286 12.92 -0.88 -20.95
N LYS A 287 13.70 -1.07 -19.88
CA LYS A 287 15.16 -1.25 -19.93
C LYS A 287 15.59 -2.30 -18.91
N GLU A 288 16.69 -2.98 -19.20
CA GLU A 288 17.28 -3.96 -18.28
C GLU A 288 17.53 -3.32 -16.92
N TYR A 289 17.10 -4.04 -15.89
CA TYR A 289 16.92 -3.52 -14.56
C TYR A 289 17.11 -4.64 -13.55
N GLU A 290 18.22 -4.59 -12.81
CA GLU A 290 18.58 -5.59 -11.81
C GLU A 290 18.81 -4.91 -10.45
N ILE A 291 18.21 -5.46 -9.41
CA ILE A 291 18.32 -4.96 -8.06
C ILE A 291 19.35 -5.82 -7.32
N ASP A 292 20.47 -5.19 -6.97
CA ASP A 292 21.47 -5.81 -6.10
C ASP A 292 20.83 -6.19 -4.76
N THR A 293 20.55 -7.48 -4.58
CA THR A 293 20.23 -8.00 -3.25
C THR A 293 21.52 -8.03 -2.45
N LEU A 294 21.49 -7.58 -1.19
CA LEU A 294 22.71 -7.47 -0.38
C LEU A 294 23.25 -8.81 0.14
N GLN A 295 23.22 -9.85 -0.68
CA GLN A 295 23.99 -11.07 -0.50
C GLN A 295 25.16 -11.15 -1.49
N ASP A 296 25.27 -10.20 -2.43
CA ASP A 296 26.40 -10.09 -3.37
C ASP A 296 27.50 -9.09 -2.90
N ALA A 297 27.55 -8.81 -1.60
CA ALA A 297 28.60 -8.00 -0.95
C ALA A 297 29.06 -8.64 0.37
#